data_AF-A0A2T0T6H5-F1
#
_entry.id   AF-A0A2T0T6H5-F1
#
_cell.length_a   1.000
_cell.length_b   1.000
_cell.length_c   1.000
_cell.angle_alpha   90.00
_cell.angle_beta   90.00
_cell.angle_gamma   90.00
#
_symmetry.space_group_name_H-M   'P 1'
#
loop_
_entity.id
_entity.type
_entity.pdbx_description
1 polymer ?
#
loop_
_entity_poly.entity_id
_entity_poly.type
_entity_poly.pdbx_seq_one_letter_code
_entity_poly.pdbx_strand_id
1 'polypeptide(L)'
;MPDHPRAIVPTGHVEPVPRRVRAVLGGVVVLDTLRARYVWEWPPYPQYVVPLEDVAPGVLADEGEVAGTPVGTAARHGLRAGGLERPGAALVHTGDRVPELAGHVRLDWAALDAWFEEDEEVFVHPRNPYARVDAIRSSRRVRIERDGVVLAESASPVLVFETGLPTRSYLPRTDVRWEHLTPSGTVTQCPYKGRTSGYWSIQGVDDVAWCYDFPTRELTPIAGLVAFYDEEVDVVVDGVRQERPRTHMR
;
A
#
# COMPACT_ATOMS: atom_id res chain seq x y z
N MET A 1 -10.57 12.24 -8.87
CA MET A 1 -11.27 13.11 -7.91
C MET A 1 -10.61 14.49 -7.93
N PRO A 2 -11.35 15.56 -8.23
CA PRO A 2 -10.79 16.90 -8.33
C PRO A 2 -10.35 17.48 -6.97
N ASP A 3 -10.89 16.98 -5.85
CA ASP A 3 -10.76 17.62 -4.54
C ASP A 3 -9.65 17.06 -3.63
N HIS A 4 -8.83 16.13 -4.16
CA HIS A 4 -7.75 15.50 -3.39
C HIS A 4 -6.40 15.61 -4.11
N PRO A 5 -5.28 15.76 -3.38
CA PRO A 5 -3.95 15.72 -3.97
C PRO A 5 -3.77 14.44 -4.78
N ARG A 6 -3.31 14.58 -6.02
CA ARG A 6 -3.08 13.45 -6.92
C ARG A 6 -1.68 12.88 -6.70
N ALA A 7 -1.47 11.62 -7.08
CA ALA A 7 -0.13 11.14 -7.34
C ALA A 7 0.42 11.88 -8.57
N ILE A 8 1.46 12.69 -8.39
CA ILE A 8 2.00 13.58 -9.43
C ILE A 8 3.25 13.01 -10.11
N VAL A 9 3.83 11.95 -9.55
CA VAL A 9 5.09 11.41 -10.03
C VAL A 9 4.85 10.58 -11.30
N PRO A 10 5.50 10.92 -12.43
CA PRO A 10 5.28 10.22 -13.67
C PRO A 10 6.00 8.87 -13.71
N THR A 11 5.51 7.96 -14.54
CA THR A 11 6.22 6.72 -14.87
C THR A 11 7.62 7.02 -15.44
N GLY A 12 8.63 6.28 -14.99
CA GLY A 12 10.03 6.45 -15.37
C GLY A 12 10.81 7.43 -14.48
N HIS A 13 10.17 8.07 -13.51
CA HIS A 13 10.88 8.86 -12.52
C HIS A 13 11.73 7.96 -11.60
N VAL A 14 12.92 8.43 -11.25
CA VAL A 14 13.93 7.73 -10.45
C VAL A 14 14.46 8.66 -9.38
N GLU A 15 14.50 8.21 -8.13
CA GLU A 15 15.04 8.96 -6.99
C GLU A 15 15.87 8.05 -6.08
N PRO A 16 16.89 8.55 -5.36
CA PRO A 16 17.63 7.74 -4.40
C PRO A 16 16.76 7.38 -3.20
N VAL A 17 16.94 6.17 -2.66
CA VAL A 17 16.37 5.77 -1.38
C VAL A 17 17.35 6.18 -0.28
N PRO A 18 17.01 7.13 0.62
CA PRO A 18 17.95 7.67 1.60
C PRO A 18 18.05 6.80 2.87
N ARG A 19 17.92 5.48 2.72
CA ARG A 19 17.83 4.51 3.80
C ARG A 19 18.27 3.12 3.35
N ARG A 20 18.66 2.29 4.31
CA ARG A 20 18.99 0.87 4.07
C ARG A 20 17.76 0.09 3.64
N VAL A 21 17.91 -0.76 2.63
CA VAL A 21 16.88 -1.69 2.18
C VAL A 21 17.44 -3.10 2.28
N ARG A 22 16.66 -4.00 2.89
CA ARG A 22 16.96 -5.44 2.96
C ARG A 22 15.76 -6.25 2.53
N ALA A 23 16.02 -7.41 1.94
CA ALA A 23 15.00 -8.39 1.62
C ALA A 23 15.43 -9.80 2.03
N VAL A 24 14.46 -10.61 2.44
CA VAL A 24 14.69 -11.96 2.97
C VAL A 24 13.85 -12.99 2.21
N LEU A 25 14.46 -14.14 1.89
CA LEU A 25 13.78 -15.31 1.36
C LEU A 25 14.33 -16.58 2.02
N GLY A 26 13.46 -17.43 2.55
CA GLY A 26 13.82 -18.67 3.23
C GLY A 26 14.76 -18.44 4.43
N GLY A 27 14.60 -17.31 5.12
CA GLY A 27 15.47 -16.89 6.22
C GLY A 27 16.86 -16.39 5.80
N VAL A 28 17.13 -16.26 4.50
CA VAL A 28 18.40 -15.75 3.95
C VAL A 28 18.20 -14.31 3.49
N VAL A 29 19.11 -13.41 3.88
CA VAL A 29 19.18 -12.04 3.35
C VAL A 29 19.64 -12.11 1.90
N VAL A 30 18.74 -11.82 0.96
CA VAL A 30 19.02 -11.90 -0.48
C VAL A 30 19.58 -10.60 -1.05
N LEU A 31 19.31 -9.47 -0.41
CA LEU A 31 19.92 -8.18 -0.71
C LEU A 31 20.01 -7.34 0.56
N ASP A 32 21.03 -6.49 0.60
CA ASP A 32 21.28 -5.53 1.68
C ASP A 32 22.05 -4.32 1.13
N THR A 33 21.37 -3.17 1.02
CA THR A 33 21.92 -2.03 0.28
C THR A 33 21.57 -0.68 0.91
N LEU A 34 22.49 0.28 0.78
CA LEU A 34 22.27 1.72 1.00
C LEU A 34 22.07 2.50 -0.31
N ARG A 35 21.97 1.79 -1.44
CA ARG A 35 22.02 2.34 -2.81
C ARG A 35 20.77 2.00 -3.62
N ALA A 36 19.70 1.60 -2.94
CA ALA A 36 18.42 1.40 -3.59
C ALA A 36 17.93 2.71 -4.23
N ARG A 37 17.15 2.55 -5.30
CA ARG A 37 16.46 3.64 -6.01
C ARG A 37 14.96 3.39 -5.99
N TYR A 38 14.19 4.44 -5.76
CA TYR A 38 12.78 4.47 -6.04
C TYR A 38 12.58 4.59 -7.55
N VAL A 39 11.77 3.72 -8.14
CA VAL A 39 11.45 3.76 -9.58
C VAL A 39 9.95 3.66 -9.78
N TRP A 40 9.34 4.67 -10.38
CA TRP A 40 7.91 4.66 -10.67
C TRP A 40 7.65 3.91 -11.99
N GLU A 41 7.35 2.63 -11.91
CA GLU A 41 6.82 1.88 -13.07
C GLU A 41 5.34 2.23 -13.35
N TRP A 42 4.66 2.77 -12.34
CA TRP A 42 3.30 3.26 -12.41
C TRP A 42 3.07 4.39 -11.36
N PRO A 43 2.07 5.27 -11.52
CA PRO A 43 2.02 6.52 -10.73
C PRO A 43 1.82 6.40 -9.20
N PRO A 44 0.99 5.50 -8.65
CA PRO A 44 0.65 5.53 -7.22
C PRO A 44 1.81 5.28 -6.25
N TYR A 45 2.74 4.36 -6.58
CA TYR A 45 3.91 4.08 -5.72
C TYR A 45 5.14 3.60 -6.52
N PRO A 46 6.34 3.82 -5.98
CA PRO A 46 7.58 3.33 -6.60
C PRO A 46 7.84 1.85 -6.31
N GLN A 47 8.78 1.28 -7.06
CA GLN A 47 9.46 0.02 -6.80
C GLN A 47 10.87 0.29 -6.22
N TYR A 48 11.41 -0.66 -5.45
CA TYR A 48 12.86 -0.65 -5.16
C TYR A 48 13.61 -1.30 -6.31
N VAL A 49 14.62 -0.60 -6.80
CA VAL A 49 15.56 -1.11 -7.79
C VAL A 49 16.97 -0.93 -7.21
N VAL A 50 17.75 -2.01 -7.17
CA VAL A 50 19.04 -2.04 -6.44
C VAL A 50 20.19 -2.41 -7.38
N PRO A 51 21.44 -2.00 -7.11
CA PRO A 51 22.58 -2.46 -7.88
C PRO A 51 22.68 -3.99 -7.86
N LEU A 52 22.96 -4.61 -9.00
CA LEU A 52 23.07 -6.07 -9.10
C LEU A 52 24.12 -6.65 -8.14
N GLU A 53 25.20 -5.91 -7.91
CA GLU A 53 26.30 -6.27 -7.01
C GLU A 53 25.93 -6.26 -5.52
N ASP A 54 24.78 -5.66 -5.14
CA ASP A 54 24.25 -5.70 -3.77
C ASP A 54 23.32 -6.89 -3.53
N VAL A 55 23.00 -7.68 -4.57
CA VAL A 55 22.28 -8.95 -4.43
C VAL A 55 23.28 -10.05 -4.08
N ALA A 56 22.93 -10.88 -3.10
CA ALA A 56 23.82 -11.92 -2.61
C ALA A 56 24.22 -12.90 -3.75
N PRO A 57 25.50 -13.35 -3.80
CA PRO A 57 25.98 -14.22 -4.87
C PRO A 57 25.17 -15.52 -4.97
N GLY A 58 24.86 -15.94 -6.21
CA GLY A 58 24.14 -17.19 -6.48
C GLY A 58 22.63 -17.14 -6.24
N VAL A 59 22.09 -16.00 -5.79
CA VAL A 59 20.65 -15.82 -5.56
C VAL A 59 19.86 -15.70 -6.87
N LEU A 60 20.44 -15.05 -7.89
CA LEU A 60 19.78 -14.85 -9.18
C LEU A 60 20.14 -15.97 -10.15
N ALA A 61 19.14 -16.48 -10.85
CA ALA A 61 19.29 -17.45 -11.93
C ALA A 61 18.75 -16.85 -13.24
N ASP A 62 19.60 -16.68 -14.24
CA ASP A 62 19.20 -16.19 -15.57
C ASP A 62 18.26 -17.22 -16.25
N GLU A 63 17.12 -16.74 -16.74
CA GLU A 63 16.11 -17.56 -17.42
C GLU A 63 16.16 -17.40 -18.95
N GLY A 64 17.03 -16.53 -19.47
CA GLY A 64 17.22 -16.31 -20.91
C GLY A 64 16.04 -15.60 -21.60
N GLU A 65 15.11 -15.03 -20.82
CA GLU A 65 13.95 -14.29 -21.30
C GLU A 65 14.16 -12.77 -21.07
N VAL A 66 13.73 -11.96 -22.04
CA VAL A 66 13.67 -10.50 -21.90
C VAL A 66 12.21 -10.06 -21.85
N ALA A 67 11.88 -9.24 -20.86
CA ALA A 67 10.56 -8.66 -20.66
C ALA A 67 10.54 -7.16 -20.97
N GLY A 68 9.43 -6.68 -21.53
CA GLY A 68 9.12 -5.26 -21.59
C GLY A 68 8.59 -4.76 -20.25
N THR A 69 9.05 -3.58 -19.82
CA THR A 69 8.63 -2.91 -18.59
C THR A 69 8.21 -1.47 -18.91
N PRO A 70 7.48 -0.79 -18.01
CA PRO A 70 7.19 0.63 -18.17
C PRO A 70 8.44 1.52 -18.26
N VAL A 71 9.60 1.03 -17.83
CA VAL A 71 10.89 1.75 -17.77
C VAL A 71 11.95 1.21 -18.74
N GLY A 72 11.56 0.41 -19.75
CA GLY A 72 12.47 -0.14 -20.76
C GLY A 72 12.41 -1.66 -20.84
N THR A 73 13.50 -2.29 -21.22
CA THR A 73 13.62 -3.76 -21.22
C THR A 73 14.39 -4.27 -20.00
N ALA A 74 14.09 -5.51 -19.60
CA ALA A 74 14.79 -6.18 -18.51
C ALA A 74 14.93 -7.67 -18.77
N ALA A 75 16.08 -8.25 -18.42
CA ALA A 75 16.30 -9.69 -18.44
C ALA A 75 15.64 -10.34 -17.20
N ARG A 76 14.82 -11.36 -17.44
CA ARG A 76 14.11 -12.10 -16.41
C ARG A 76 15.03 -13.10 -15.74
N HIS A 77 14.98 -13.12 -14.42
CA HIS A 77 15.72 -14.03 -13.58
C HIS A 77 14.78 -14.67 -12.55
N GLY A 78 15.07 -15.92 -12.18
CA GLY A 78 14.51 -16.56 -11.00
C GLY A 78 15.28 -16.17 -9.75
N LEU A 79 14.65 -16.33 -8.59
CA LEU A 79 15.24 -16.11 -7.27
C LEU A 79 15.39 -17.43 -6.52
N ARG A 80 16.58 -17.68 -5.96
CA ARG A 80 16.91 -18.91 -5.21
C ARG A 80 17.61 -18.57 -3.90
N ALA A 81 16.98 -18.89 -2.77
CA ALA A 81 17.59 -18.70 -1.45
C ALA A 81 16.90 -19.56 -0.38
N GLY A 82 17.63 -19.98 0.64
CA GLY A 82 17.06 -20.74 1.77
C GLY A 82 16.36 -22.04 1.37
N GLY A 83 16.79 -22.69 0.28
CA GLY A 83 16.15 -23.89 -0.27
C GLY A 83 14.85 -23.64 -1.05
N LEU A 84 14.47 -22.37 -1.24
CA LEU A 84 13.31 -21.96 -2.02
C LEU A 84 13.73 -21.47 -3.40
N GLU A 85 12.86 -21.69 -4.37
CA GLU A 85 12.98 -21.18 -5.74
C GLU A 85 11.70 -20.42 -6.11
N ARG A 86 11.88 -19.29 -6.80
CA ARG A 86 10.81 -18.42 -7.32
C ARG A 86 11.15 -18.03 -8.76
N PRO A 87 10.63 -18.76 -9.76
CA PRO A 87 10.86 -18.44 -11.17
C PRO A 87 10.33 -17.05 -11.52
N GLY A 88 11.02 -16.34 -12.41
CA GLY A 88 10.60 -15.03 -12.93
C GLY A 88 10.50 -13.89 -11.91
N ALA A 89 11.05 -14.07 -10.71
CA ALA A 89 10.92 -13.16 -9.57
C ALA A 89 11.89 -11.97 -9.56
N ALA A 90 12.71 -11.80 -10.60
CA ALA A 90 13.65 -10.71 -10.70
C ALA A 90 13.77 -10.18 -12.14
N LEU A 91 13.96 -8.88 -12.28
CA LEU A 91 14.14 -8.17 -13.55
C LEU A 91 15.42 -7.34 -13.49
N VAL A 92 16.43 -7.74 -14.26
CA VAL A 92 17.69 -6.99 -14.40
C VAL A 92 17.54 -6.01 -15.57
N HIS A 93 17.51 -4.72 -15.27
CA HIS A 93 17.23 -3.68 -16.26
C HIS A 93 18.43 -3.43 -17.18
N THR A 94 18.15 -3.30 -18.47
CA THR A 94 19.18 -3.00 -19.49
C THR A 94 19.58 -1.52 -19.49
N GLY A 95 18.69 -0.64 -19.00
CA GLY A 95 18.88 0.81 -19.03
C GLY A 95 18.67 1.46 -20.40
N ASP A 96 18.03 0.75 -21.34
CA ASP A 96 17.78 1.22 -22.71
C ASP A 96 16.84 2.44 -22.80
N ARG A 97 15.89 2.56 -21.86
CA ARG A 97 14.96 3.70 -21.76
C ARG A 97 15.27 4.65 -20.60
N VAL A 98 15.70 4.10 -19.46
CA VAL A 98 16.09 4.87 -18.26
C VAL A 98 17.53 4.48 -17.91
N PRO A 99 18.54 5.24 -18.39
CA PRO A 99 19.96 4.88 -18.26
C PRO A 99 20.43 4.64 -16.82
N GLU A 100 19.83 5.32 -15.85
CA GLU A 100 20.13 5.18 -14.42
C GLU A 100 19.85 3.78 -13.87
N LEU A 101 19.06 2.97 -14.58
CA LEU A 101 18.72 1.59 -14.19
C LEU A 101 19.65 0.54 -14.81
N ALA A 102 20.60 0.94 -15.67
CA ALA A 102 21.57 0.00 -16.21
C ALA A 102 22.32 -0.71 -15.06
N GLY A 103 22.41 -2.04 -15.12
CA GLY A 103 23.08 -2.85 -14.09
C GLY A 103 22.35 -2.90 -12.74
N HIS A 104 21.08 -2.50 -12.68
CA HIS A 104 20.23 -2.65 -11.50
C HIS A 104 19.19 -3.75 -11.69
N VAL A 105 18.69 -4.27 -10.58
CA VAL A 105 17.69 -5.33 -10.53
C VAL A 105 16.51 -4.93 -9.66
N ARG A 106 15.30 -5.25 -10.13
CA ARG A 106 14.08 -5.22 -9.33
C ARG A 106 13.72 -6.65 -8.95
N LEU A 107 13.50 -6.91 -7.67
CA LEU A 107 12.88 -8.17 -7.24
C LEU A 107 11.36 -7.99 -7.13
N ASP A 108 10.59 -9.01 -7.48
CA ASP A 108 9.15 -9.04 -7.25
C ASP A 108 8.90 -9.06 -5.75
N TRP A 109 8.21 -8.03 -5.25
CA TRP A 109 7.93 -7.86 -3.82
C TRP A 109 7.34 -9.12 -3.19
N ALA A 110 6.36 -9.74 -3.85
CA ALA A 110 5.61 -10.89 -3.34
C ALA A 110 6.40 -12.21 -3.37
N ALA A 111 7.55 -12.24 -4.06
CA ALA A 111 8.42 -13.41 -4.08
C ALA A 111 9.29 -13.53 -2.81
N LEU A 112 9.39 -12.48 -2.01
CA LEU A 112 10.17 -12.42 -0.78
C LEU A 112 9.27 -12.61 0.44
N ASP A 113 9.85 -13.13 1.53
CA ASP A 113 9.13 -13.34 2.78
C ASP A 113 9.01 -12.05 3.58
N ALA A 114 10.02 -11.16 3.50
CA ALA A 114 10.05 -9.90 4.23
C ALA A 114 10.95 -8.86 3.54
N TRP A 115 10.57 -7.59 3.71
CA TRP A 115 11.33 -6.42 3.29
C TRP A 115 11.52 -5.48 4.48
N PHE A 116 12.66 -4.83 4.56
CA PHE A 116 12.98 -3.90 5.63
C PHE A 116 13.52 -2.59 5.07
N GLU A 117 13.00 -1.47 5.59
CA GLU A 117 13.65 -0.16 5.52
C GLU A 117 14.32 0.10 6.86
N GLU A 118 15.64 0.29 6.86
CA GLU A 118 16.45 0.17 8.09
C GLU A 118 16.16 -1.18 8.77
N ASP A 119 15.69 -1.15 10.02
CA ASP A 119 15.28 -2.32 10.80
C ASP A 119 13.75 -2.44 10.95
N GLU A 120 12.97 -1.62 10.23
CA GLU A 120 11.52 -1.67 10.24
C GLU A 120 10.99 -2.44 9.02
N GLU A 121 10.14 -3.43 9.27
CA GLU A 121 9.51 -4.20 8.21
C GLU A 121 8.56 -3.31 7.40
N VAL A 122 8.69 -3.37 6.08
CA VAL A 122 7.76 -2.77 5.13
C VAL A 122 7.05 -3.90 4.40
N PHE A 123 5.76 -3.74 4.18
CA PHE A 123 4.88 -4.78 3.63
C PHE A 123 4.08 -4.24 2.44
N VAL A 124 3.58 -5.15 1.60
CA VAL A 124 2.81 -4.88 0.36
C VAL A 124 3.62 -4.23 -0.77
N HIS A 125 4.26 -3.08 -0.55
CA HIS A 125 5.08 -2.37 -1.53
C HIS A 125 5.92 -1.25 -0.87
N PRO A 126 6.93 -0.67 -1.56
CA PRO A 126 7.68 0.49 -1.05
C PRO A 126 6.79 1.67 -0.68
N ARG A 127 7.11 2.35 0.42
CA ARG A 127 6.47 3.63 0.76
C ARG A 127 6.91 4.70 -0.24
N ASN A 128 5.96 5.42 -0.81
CA ASN A 128 6.21 6.52 -1.73
C ASN A 128 6.68 7.75 -0.92
N PRO A 129 7.89 8.29 -1.15
CA PRO A 129 8.41 9.43 -0.39
C PRO A 129 7.61 10.72 -0.58
N TYR A 130 6.76 10.79 -1.62
CA TYR A 130 5.88 11.92 -1.91
C TYR A 130 4.43 11.68 -1.52
N ALA A 131 4.09 10.47 -1.06
CA ALA A 131 2.76 10.21 -0.52
C ALA A 131 2.70 10.70 0.93
N ARG A 132 1.57 11.29 1.28
CA ARG A 132 1.27 11.71 2.64
C ARG A 132 0.00 11.02 3.11
N VAL A 133 0.03 10.55 4.35
CA VAL A 133 -1.11 9.95 5.04
C VAL A 133 -1.23 10.61 6.40
N ASP A 134 -2.19 11.52 6.57
CA ASP A 134 -2.43 12.22 7.84
C ASP A 134 -3.68 11.68 8.51
N ALA A 135 -3.63 11.42 9.81
CA ALA A 135 -4.80 11.14 10.64
C ALA A 135 -5.07 12.30 11.60
N ILE A 136 -6.14 13.07 11.36
CA ILE A 136 -6.43 14.31 12.07
C ILE A 136 -7.79 14.21 12.76
N ARG A 137 -7.81 14.46 14.08
CA ARG A 137 -9.06 14.54 14.85
C ARG A 137 -9.91 15.70 14.36
N SER A 138 -11.22 15.49 14.32
CA SER A 138 -12.18 16.50 13.88
C SER A 138 -13.39 16.56 14.80
N SER A 139 -14.07 17.71 14.78
CA SER A 139 -15.39 17.92 15.40
C SER A 139 -16.51 17.97 14.36
N ARG A 140 -16.23 17.65 13.10
CA ARG A 140 -17.24 17.53 12.05
C ARG A 140 -18.19 16.38 12.37
N ARG A 141 -19.47 16.57 12.05
CA ARG A 141 -20.49 15.51 12.19
C ARG A 141 -20.47 14.65 10.94
N VAL A 142 -20.15 13.37 11.09
CA VAL A 142 -20.11 12.40 10.00
C VAL A 142 -21.21 11.38 10.23
N ARG A 143 -22.07 11.17 9.23
CA ARG A 143 -23.09 10.13 9.21
C ARG A 143 -22.87 9.23 8.00
N ILE A 144 -22.86 7.93 8.25
CA ILE A 144 -22.70 6.87 7.26
C ILE A 144 -24.03 6.14 7.12
N GLU A 145 -24.53 6.06 5.90
CA GLU A 145 -25.80 5.42 5.58
C GLU A 145 -25.68 4.45 4.41
N ARG A 146 -26.60 3.50 4.32
CA ARG A 146 -26.80 2.70 3.12
C ARG A 146 -28.28 2.39 2.97
N ASP A 147 -28.86 2.67 1.81
CA ASP A 147 -30.28 2.42 1.51
C ASP A 147 -31.25 2.99 2.58
N GLY A 148 -30.91 4.16 3.15
CA GLY A 148 -31.68 4.85 4.19
C GLY A 148 -31.45 4.34 5.62
N VAL A 149 -30.63 3.31 5.81
CA VAL A 149 -30.25 2.78 7.13
C VAL A 149 -28.97 3.44 7.61
N VAL A 150 -28.95 3.94 8.85
CA VAL A 150 -27.75 4.54 9.46
C VAL A 150 -26.84 3.45 9.99
N LEU A 151 -25.62 3.39 9.49
CA LEU A 151 -24.60 2.44 9.92
C LEU A 151 -23.70 3.01 11.01
N ALA A 152 -23.44 4.32 10.97
CA ALA A 152 -22.68 5.01 12.00
C ALA A 152 -22.96 6.53 11.97
N GLU A 153 -22.88 7.19 13.11
CA GLU A 153 -22.93 8.66 13.19
C GLU A 153 -22.08 9.16 14.35
N SER A 154 -21.12 10.05 14.06
CA SER A 154 -20.17 10.58 15.05
C SER A 154 -20.00 12.08 14.93
N ALA A 155 -19.71 12.74 16.06
CA ALA A 155 -19.27 14.14 16.14
C ALA A 155 -17.79 14.27 16.54
N SER A 156 -17.08 13.16 16.63
CA SER A 156 -15.65 13.11 16.99
C SER A 156 -14.85 12.13 16.10
N PRO A 157 -14.94 12.22 14.77
CA PRO A 157 -14.20 11.32 13.90
C PRO A 157 -12.71 11.69 13.85
N VAL A 158 -11.90 10.74 13.38
CA VAL A 158 -10.57 11.00 12.84
C VAL A 158 -10.68 10.95 11.32
N LEU A 159 -10.27 12.04 10.66
CA LEU A 159 -10.23 12.13 9.21
C LEU A 159 -8.85 11.71 8.72
N VAL A 160 -8.81 10.75 7.80
CA VAL A 160 -7.60 10.31 7.14
C VAL A 160 -7.51 10.92 5.75
N PHE A 161 -6.45 11.70 5.53
CA PHE A 161 -6.13 12.31 4.25
C PHE A 161 -4.96 11.55 3.64
N GLU A 162 -5.18 10.92 2.48
CA GLU A 162 -4.18 10.10 1.81
C GLU A 162 -4.02 10.55 0.37
N THR A 163 -2.77 10.79 -0.05
CA THR A 163 -2.47 11.19 -1.42
C THR A 163 -3.06 10.20 -2.43
N GLY A 164 -3.87 10.71 -3.35
CA GLY A 164 -4.50 9.91 -4.41
C GLY A 164 -5.79 9.19 -4.01
N LEU A 165 -6.25 9.30 -2.76
CA LEU A 165 -7.47 8.65 -2.27
C LEU A 165 -8.46 9.66 -1.67
N PRO A 166 -9.76 9.32 -1.64
CA PRO A 166 -10.75 10.13 -0.94
C PRO A 166 -10.47 10.19 0.56
N THR A 167 -10.85 11.30 1.19
CA THR A 167 -10.77 11.43 2.65
C THR A 167 -11.65 10.39 3.32
N ARG A 168 -11.07 9.54 4.17
CA ARG A 168 -11.82 8.53 4.94
C ARG A 168 -12.11 9.01 6.34
N SER A 169 -13.32 8.78 6.82
CA SER A 169 -13.69 9.03 8.21
C SER A 169 -13.56 7.75 9.02
N TYR A 170 -12.77 7.81 10.09
CA TYR A 170 -12.65 6.76 11.10
C TYR A 170 -13.45 7.16 12.34
N LEU A 171 -14.48 6.38 12.67
CA LEU A 171 -15.45 6.68 13.70
C LEU A 171 -15.20 5.81 14.94
N PRO A 172 -15.45 6.32 16.16
CA PRO A 172 -15.45 5.51 17.38
C PRO A 172 -16.36 4.29 17.25
N ARG A 173 -15.93 3.13 17.78
CA ARG A 173 -16.74 1.89 17.76
C ARG A 173 -18.11 2.05 18.44
N THR A 174 -18.21 2.95 19.41
CA THR A 174 -19.46 3.27 20.12
C THR A 174 -20.49 3.96 19.23
N ASP A 175 -20.05 4.55 18.12
CA ASP A 175 -20.87 5.33 17.21
C ASP A 175 -21.38 4.48 16.03
N VAL A 176 -20.93 3.23 15.94
CA VAL A 176 -21.31 2.24 14.93
C VAL A 176 -22.52 1.42 15.39
N ARG A 177 -23.48 1.21 14.49
CA ARG A 177 -24.66 0.36 14.67
C ARG A 177 -24.37 -1.08 14.25
N TRP A 178 -23.75 -1.83 15.16
CA TRP A 178 -23.26 -3.19 14.93
C TRP A 178 -24.35 -4.19 14.55
N GLU A 179 -25.62 -3.93 14.89
CA GLU A 179 -26.78 -4.74 14.51
C GLU A 179 -26.97 -4.88 12.98
N HIS A 180 -26.35 -3.99 12.19
CA HIS A 180 -26.39 -4.03 10.73
C HIS A 180 -25.16 -4.67 10.09
N LEU A 181 -24.16 -5.05 10.90
CA LEU A 181 -22.84 -5.47 10.43
C LEU A 181 -22.51 -6.89 10.90
N THR A 182 -22.05 -7.72 9.97
CA THR A 182 -21.59 -9.09 10.26
C THR A 182 -20.08 -9.17 10.09
N PRO A 183 -19.33 -9.70 11.07
CA PRO A 183 -17.88 -9.81 10.95
C PRO A 183 -17.48 -10.74 9.79
N SER A 184 -16.36 -10.41 9.15
CA SER A 184 -15.74 -11.18 8.07
C SER A 184 -14.36 -11.67 8.50
N GLY A 185 -13.90 -12.76 7.89
CA GLY A 185 -12.55 -13.30 8.06
C GLY A 185 -11.48 -12.59 7.22
N THR A 186 -11.87 -11.59 6.42
CA THR A 186 -10.96 -10.86 5.55
C THR A 186 -9.86 -10.15 6.33
N VAL A 187 -8.67 -10.13 5.75
CA VAL A 187 -7.52 -9.38 6.26
C VAL A 187 -6.80 -8.76 5.08
N THR A 188 -6.49 -7.48 5.18
CA THR A 188 -5.67 -6.75 4.21
C THR A 188 -4.51 -6.06 4.91
N GLN A 189 -3.56 -5.58 4.12
CA GLN A 189 -2.40 -4.86 4.59
C GLN A 189 -2.21 -3.59 3.75
N CYS A 190 -1.67 -2.55 4.37
CA CYS A 190 -1.35 -1.28 3.72
C CYS A 190 -0.04 -0.72 4.31
N PRO A 191 0.97 -0.39 3.49
CA PRO A 191 2.31 0.01 3.99
C PRO A 191 2.28 1.26 4.86
N TYR A 192 1.20 2.06 4.77
CA TYR A 192 1.03 3.26 5.57
C TYR A 192 0.18 3.07 6.81
N LYS A 193 -0.69 2.05 6.88
CA LYS A 193 -1.67 1.90 7.96
C LYS A 193 -1.48 0.65 8.79
N GLY A 194 -0.82 -0.37 8.27
CA GLY A 194 -0.66 -1.65 8.97
C GLY A 194 -1.52 -2.76 8.37
N ARG A 195 -1.76 -3.77 9.21
CA ARG A 195 -2.64 -4.90 8.91
C ARG A 195 -4.01 -4.65 9.55
N THR A 196 -5.08 -4.80 8.78
CA THR A 196 -6.43 -4.67 9.32
C THR A 196 -6.67 -5.74 10.39
N SER A 197 -7.34 -5.37 11.48
CA SER A 197 -7.69 -6.30 12.55
C SER A 197 -9.16 -6.74 12.53
N GLY A 198 -9.99 -6.10 11.70
CA GLY A 198 -11.38 -6.49 11.50
C GLY A 198 -11.94 -5.96 10.19
N TYR A 199 -12.85 -6.75 9.63
CA TYR A 199 -13.71 -6.40 8.53
C TYR A 199 -15.15 -6.78 8.86
N TRP A 200 -16.10 -6.01 8.32
CA TRP A 200 -17.52 -6.28 8.47
C TRP A 200 -18.27 -6.07 7.15
N SER A 201 -19.24 -6.95 6.91
CA SER A 201 -20.14 -6.93 5.77
C SER A 201 -21.53 -6.44 6.18
N ILE A 202 -22.28 -5.93 5.22
CA ILE A 202 -23.72 -5.69 5.31
C ILE A 202 -24.43 -6.57 4.28
N GLN A 203 -25.72 -6.83 4.43
CA GLN A 203 -26.46 -7.66 3.48
C GLN A 203 -26.27 -7.16 2.03
N GLY A 204 -25.72 -8.02 1.18
CA GLY A 204 -25.46 -7.72 -0.23
C GLY A 204 -24.13 -7.05 -0.53
N VAL A 205 -23.33 -6.64 0.48
CA VAL A 205 -21.97 -6.10 0.28
C VAL A 205 -21.00 -6.60 1.32
N ASP A 206 -20.00 -7.32 0.81
CA ASP A 206 -18.92 -7.87 1.60
C ASP A 206 -17.90 -6.81 1.98
N ASP A 207 -17.38 -6.89 3.21
CA ASP A 207 -16.25 -6.08 3.69
C ASP A 207 -16.46 -4.57 3.48
N VAL A 208 -17.65 -4.07 3.81
CA VAL A 208 -18.03 -2.66 3.68
C VAL A 208 -17.31 -1.76 4.69
N ALA A 209 -16.92 -2.32 5.85
CA ALA A 209 -16.23 -1.60 6.92
C ALA A 209 -14.98 -2.34 7.38
N TRP A 210 -14.00 -1.61 7.89
CA TRP A 210 -12.76 -2.17 8.42
C TRP A 210 -12.21 -1.37 9.61
N CYS A 211 -11.26 -1.96 10.34
CA CYS A 211 -10.51 -1.27 11.37
C CYS A 211 -9.03 -1.70 11.44
N TYR A 212 -8.25 -0.90 12.17
CA TYR A 212 -6.87 -1.20 12.55
C TYR A 212 -6.75 -1.03 14.07
N ASP A 213 -6.65 -2.13 14.82
CA ASP A 213 -6.41 -2.06 16.28
C ASP A 213 -4.93 -1.72 16.58
N PHE A 214 -4.04 -2.09 15.66
CA PHE A 214 -2.60 -1.86 15.77
C PHE A 214 -2.08 -1.21 14.47
N PRO A 215 -2.45 0.05 14.18
CA PRO A 215 -1.95 0.73 13.01
C PRO A 215 -0.46 1.05 13.13
N THR A 216 0.16 1.48 12.03
CA THR A 216 1.50 2.09 12.06
C THR A 216 1.55 3.28 13.02
N ARG A 217 2.75 3.63 13.47
CA ARG A 217 2.97 4.71 14.43
C ARG A 217 2.35 6.02 13.97
N GLU A 218 2.53 6.38 12.70
CA GLU A 218 2.04 7.62 12.08
C GLU A 218 0.51 7.70 12.10
N LEU A 219 -0.16 6.54 12.08
CA LEU A 219 -1.61 6.40 12.02
C LEU A 219 -2.21 5.93 13.36
N THR A 220 -1.46 6.01 14.47
CA THR A 220 -1.97 5.72 15.82
C THR A 220 -3.32 6.37 16.15
N PRO A 221 -3.65 7.61 15.68
CA PRO A 221 -4.96 8.21 15.98
C PRO A 221 -6.17 7.40 15.49
N ILE A 222 -6.03 6.52 14.49
CA ILE A 222 -7.12 5.65 14.02
C ILE A 222 -7.20 4.30 14.75
N ALA A 223 -6.36 4.07 15.76
CA ALA A 223 -6.33 2.81 16.50
C ALA A 223 -7.71 2.46 17.07
N GLY A 224 -8.22 1.30 16.67
CA GLY A 224 -9.51 0.77 17.08
C GLY A 224 -10.73 1.44 16.46
N LEU A 225 -10.56 2.49 15.64
CA LEU A 225 -11.67 3.17 14.97
C LEU A 225 -12.11 2.42 13.70
N VAL A 226 -13.35 2.66 13.27
CA VAL A 226 -13.99 1.97 12.13
C VAL A 226 -14.17 2.94 10.98
N ALA A 227 -13.73 2.54 9.79
CA ALA A 227 -14.01 3.25 8.54
C ALA A 227 -14.88 2.38 7.62
N PHE A 228 -15.52 3.05 6.65
CA PHE A 228 -16.35 2.43 5.64
C PHE A 228 -15.81 2.74 4.25
N TYR A 229 -16.06 1.87 3.27
CA TYR A 229 -15.75 2.17 1.89
C TYR A 229 -16.80 3.16 1.39
N ASP A 230 -16.47 4.44 1.28
CA ASP A 230 -17.43 5.45 0.79
C ASP A 230 -17.97 5.11 -0.61
N GLU A 231 -17.28 4.27 -1.39
CA GLU A 231 -17.75 3.69 -2.66
C GLU A 231 -19.03 2.86 -2.50
N GLU A 232 -19.27 2.35 -1.30
CA GLU A 232 -20.34 1.40 -0.96
C GLU A 232 -21.38 1.99 0.00
N VAL A 233 -21.20 3.23 0.46
CA VAL A 233 -22.09 3.89 1.40
C VAL A 233 -22.40 5.32 0.95
N ASP A 234 -23.36 5.93 1.62
CA ASP A 234 -23.63 7.35 1.57
C ASP A 234 -22.99 8.03 2.77
N VAL A 235 -22.16 9.03 2.48
CA VAL A 235 -21.46 9.81 3.52
C VAL A 235 -22.06 11.21 3.58
N VAL A 236 -22.45 11.63 4.78
CA VAL A 236 -22.93 12.99 5.05
C VAL A 236 -21.99 13.63 6.07
N VAL A 237 -21.41 14.77 5.71
CA VAL A 237 -20.49 15.55 6.56
C VAL A 237 -21.10 16.91 6.82
N ASP A 238 -21.33 17.26 8.09
CA ASP A 238 -21.96 18.50 8.53
C ASP A 238 -23.30 18.79 7.83
N GLY A 239 -24.09 17.74 7.59
CA GLY A 239 -25.37 17.81 6.88
C GLY A 239 -25.28 17.85 5.36
N VAL A 240 -24.07 17.87 4.79
CA VAL A 240 -23.83 17.87 3.35
C VAL A 240 -23.50 16.46 2.87
N ARG A 241 -24.32 15.92 1.95
CA ARG A 241 -24.05 14.63 1.31
C ARG A 241 -22.85 14.74 0.37
N GLN A 242 -21.90 13.84 0.52
CA GLN A 242 -20.68 13.77 -0.30
C GLN A 242 -20.94 12.99 -1.59
N GLU A 243 -20.18 13.29 -2.64
CA GLU A 243 -20.18 12.48 -3.86
C GLU A 243 -19.57 11.12 -3.58
N ARG A 244 -20.20 10.05 -4.08
CA ARG A 244 -19.69 8.69 -3.95
C ARG A 244 -18.44 8.53 -4.82
N PRO A 245 -17.27 8.23 -4.22
CA PRO A 245 -16.04 8.08 -4.98
C PRO A 245 -16.06 6.84 -5.90
N ARG A 246 -15.20 6.84 -6.92
CA ARG A 246 -14.75 5.64 -7.65
C ARG A 246 -13.25 5.53 -7.48
N THR A 247 -12.76 4.44 -6.89
CA THR A 247 -11.33 4.22 -6.67
C THR A 247 -10.91 2.88 -7.27
N HIS A 248 -9.64 2.51 -7.12
CA HIS A 248 -9.18 1.17 -7.46
C HIS A 248 -9.37 0.17 -6.30
N MET A 249 -9.88 0.65 -5.15
CA MET A 249 -10.14 -0.19 -3.98
C MET A 249 -11.48 -0.93 -4.10
N ARG A 250 -12.44 -0.37 -4.85
CA ARG A 250 -13.77 -0.91 -5.16
C ARG A 250 -14.25 -0.37 -6.50
#